data_AF-A0A832HFX0-F1
#
_entry.id   AF-A0A832HFX0-F1
#
_cell.length_a   1.000
_cell.length_b   1.000
_cell.length_c   1.000
_cell.angle_alpha   90.00
_cell.angle_beta   90.00
_cell.angle_gamma   90.00
#
_symmetry.space_group_name_H-M   'P 1'
#
loop_
_entity.id
_entity.type
_entity.pdbx_description
1 polymer ?
#
loop_
_entity_poly.entity_id
_entity_poly.type
_entity_poly.pdbx_seq_one_letter_code
_entity_poly.pdbx_strand_id
1 'polypeptide(L)'
;MNRVQAVLSLGLFLAPCLPASSPVQGGSGMVPSLGEAMPLESREGAIVLSRPIALAPGRILAAGTIFRSAFRTPTPKEIQRANQGRNSSELEKTYSGRRTGISALEGDTRTEMERALEFKAAEPAWSDPLQLAAFFHTLPADDYFIAIQSSPEAKPEVLQFKFPDDILLAQADAGVEVRAVRPDSAAGRSGLQAGMLIDTVGGTPTGGSLAAYLQALPRARSAGQESGGHLQLTVRDSPEATPRPIAIRLPRSLSNTDDFFSDILAEPKP
;
A
#
# COMPACT_ATOMS: atom_id res chain seq x y z
N MET A 1 36.84 61.57 32.28
CA MET A 1 35.64 62.26 32.83
C MET A 1 34.55 62.25 31.77
N ASN A 2 33.29 62.08 32.19
CA ASN A 2 32.03 62.06 31.43
C ASN A 2 31.70 60.71 30.74
N ARG A 3 30.87 59.81 31.31
CA ARG A 3 29.44 59.81 31.73
C ARG A 3 28.44 59.58 30.59
N VAL A 4 27.79 58.40 30.66
CA VAL A 4 26.33 58.12 30.59
C VAL A 4 25.67 58.41 29.21
N GLN A 5 25.04 57.45 28.51
CA GLN A 5 23.73 56.87 28.82
C GLN A 5 23.56 55.47 28.22
N ALA A 6 23.13 54.53 29.06
CA ALA A 6 22.55 53.25 28.66
C ALA A 6 21.07 53.46 28.32
N VAL A 7 20.65 53.04 27.12
CA VAL A 7 19.24 52.90 26.76
C VAL A 7 18.92 51.41 26.76
N LEU A 8 18.28 50.99 27.84
CA LEU A 8 17.77 49.63 28.03
C LEU A 8 16.44 49.51 27.27
N SER A 9 16.47 48.96 26.05
CA SER A 9 15.26 48.68 25.27
C SER A 9 14.76 47.28 25.62
N LEU A 10 13.81 47.21 26.56
CA LEU A 10 13.12 45.97 26.91
C LEU A 10 12.09 45.64 25.81
N GLY A 11 12.52 44.92 24.78
CA GLY A 11 11.67 44.42 23.71
C GLY A 11 10.84 43.23 24.17
N LEU A 12 9.56 43.49 24.44
CA LEU A 12 8.55 42.49 24.74
C LEU A 12 8.21 41.72 23.45
N PHE A 13 8.83 40.56 23.23
CA PHE A 13 8.45 39.65 22.15
C PHE A 13 7.12 38.97 22.48
N LEU A 14 6.03 39.51 21.93
CA LEU A 14 4.74 38.82 21.80
C LEU A 14 4.92 37.68 20.78
N ALA A 15 5.16 36.47 21.28
CA ALA A 15 5.10 35.27 20.45
C ALA A 15 3.63 35.01 20.05
N PRO A 16 3.30 34.95 18.74
CA PRO A 16 2.00 34.50 18.32
C PRO A 16 1.90 32.99 18.62
N CYS A 17 1.02 32.62 19.56
CA CYS A 17 0.52 31.26 19.69
C CYS A 17 -0.21 30.91 18.38
N LEU A 18 0.51 30.30 17.44
CA LEU A 18 -0.12 29.60 16.32
C LEU A 18 -0.98 28.48 16.91
N PRO A 19 -2.25 28.35 16.51
CA PRO A 19 -3.05 27.20 16.90
C PRO A 19 -2.34 25.94 16.38
N ALA A 20 -1.98 25.05 17.31
CA ALA A 20 -1.51 23.72 16.96
C ALA A 20 -2.62 23.03 16.17
N SER A 21 -2.41 22.88 14.86
CA SER A 21 -3.21 22.02 14.00
C SER A 21 -3.21 20.64 14.63
N SER A 22 -4.26 20.28 15.34
CA SER A 22 -4.43 18.91 15.82
C SER A 22 -4.49 18.04 14.56
N PRO A 23 -3.65 17.00 14.42
CA PRO A 23 -3.79 16.10 13.29
C PRO A 23 -5.21 15.56 13.31
N VAL A 24 -5.88 15.62 12.16
CA VAL A 24 -7.21 15.05 11.96
C VAL A 24 -7.15 13.59 12.38
N GLN A 25 -7.60 13.33 13.61
CA GLN A 25 -7.87 11.98 14.11
C GLN A 25 -9.10 11.48 13.36
N GLY A 26 -8.89 10.56 12.42
CA GLY A 26 -9.99 9.93 11.70
C GLY A 26 -9.62 9.47 10.31
N GLY A 27 -8.62 8.60 10.19
CA GLY A 27 -8.38 7.88 8.95
C GLY A 27 -7.43 6.74 9.17
N SER A 28 -7.91 5.50 9.04
CA SER A 28 -7.11 4.27 8.93
C SER A 28 -6.31 4.22 7.60
N GLY A 29 -5.87 5.39 7.15
CA GLY A 29 -5.19 5.61 5.88
C GLY A 29 -3.68 5.58 6.03
N MET A 30 -3.00 5.48 4.89
CA MET A 30 -1.56 5.64 4.81
C MET A 30 -1.18 7.13 4.94
N VAL A 31 0.02 7.43 5.44
CA VAL A 31 0.58 8.79 5.48
C VAL A 31 1.92 8.82 4.72
N PRO A 32 2.06 9.68 3.68
CA PRO A 32 1.00 10.45 3.01
C PRO A 32 -0.08 9.53 2.41
N SER A 33 -1.18 10.12 1.93
CA SER A 33 -2.28 9.32 1.37
C SER A 33 -1.79 8.47 0.20
N LEU A 34 -2.52 7.40 -0.16
CA LEU A 34 -2.19 6.64 -1.37
C LEU A 34 -2.24 7.51 -2.63
N GLY A 35 -3.17 8.47 -2.72
CA GLY A 35 -3.25 9.38 -3.86
C GLY A 35 -2.03 10.28 -4.03
N GLU A 36 -1.40 10.69 -2.91
CA GLU A 36 -0.18 11.50 -2.89
C GLU A 36 1.08 10.65 -3.06
N ALA A 37 1.08 9.44 -2.52
CA ALA A 37 2.25 8.57 -2.45
C ALA A 37 2.51 7.82 -3.75
N MET A 38 1.46 7.50 -4.51
CA MET A 38 1.55 6.72 -5.74
C MET A 38 2.28 7.48 -6.84
N PRO A 39 3.32 6.90 -7.47
CA PRO A 39 4.06 7.54 -8.55
C PRO A 39 3.29 7.40 -9.88
N LEU A 40 2.25 8.21 -10.05
CA LEU A 40 1.36 8.19 -11.20
C LEU A 40 1.62 9.37 -12.13
N GLU A 41 1.56 9.13 -13.42
CA GLU A 41 1.69 10.15 -14.46
C GLU A 41 0.64 9.93 -15.55
N SER A 42 0.24 11.00 -16.25
CA SER A 42 -0.57 10.88 -17.46
C SER A 42 0.35 10.73 -18.67
N ARG A 43 0.23 9.63 -19.41
CA ARG A 43 0.95 9.39 -20.66
C ARG A 43 -0.04 8.91 -21.71
N GLU A 44 -0.10 9.62 -22.84
CA GLU A 44 -0.97 9.26 -23.98
C GLU A 44 -2.46 9.09 -23.60
N GLY A 45 -2.93 9.88 -22.62
CA GLY A 45 -4.31 9.81 -22.13
C GLY A 45 -4.61 8.63 -21.21
N ALA A 46 -3.60 7.85 -20.84
CA ALA A 46 -3.69 6.79 -19.84
C ALA A 46 -2.94 7.19 -18.56
N ILE A 47 -3.40 6.65 -17.43
CA ILE A 47 -2.70 6.80 -16.15
C ILE A 47 -1.67 5.68 -16.05
N VAL A 48 -0.38 6.03 -15.94
CA VAL A 48 0.73 5.06 -15.90
C VAL A 48 1.55 5.22 -14.64
N LEU A 49 2.13 4.10 -14.20
CA LEU A 49 3.10 4.09 -13.11
C LEU A 49 4.45 4.60 -13.59
N SER A 50 5.01 5.65 -12.97
CA SER A 50 6.32 6.17 -13.38
C SER A 50 7.51 5.44 -12.76
N ARG A 51 7.29 4.73 -11.64
CA ARG A 51 8.33 3.95 -10.94
C ARG A 51 7.80 2.60 -10.47
N PRO A 52 8.60 1.54 -10.44
CA PRO A 52 8.14 0.26 -9.91
C PRO A 52 7.67 0.38 -8.45
N ILE A 53 6.57 -0.28 -8.08
CA ILE A 53 6.05 -0.30 -6.70
C ILE A 53 5.79 -1.73 -6.21
N ALA A 54 5.95 -1.94 -4.90
CA ALA A 54 5.51 -3.18 -4.26
C ALA A 54 4.05 -3.05 -3.81
N LEU A 55 3.17 -3.85 -4.43
CA LEU A 55 1.73 -3.81 -4.19
C LEU A 55 1.28 -4.85 -3.16
N ALA A 56 1.95 -5.99 -3.16
CA ALA A 56 1.67 -7.15 -2.32
C ALA A 56 2.97 -7.88 -1.96
N PRO A 57 2.97 -8.75 -0.92
CA PRO A 57 4.11 -9.63 -0.66
C PRO A 57 4.45 -10.43 -1.91
N GLY A 58 5.59 -10.14 -2.53
CA GLY A 58 6.04 -10.80 -3.76
C GLY A 58 5.46 -10.27 -5.07
N ARG A 59 4.68 -9.17 -5.07
CA ARG A 59 4.16 -8.55 -6.30
C ARG A 59 4.74 -7.15 -6.50
N ILE A 60 5.52 -7.00 -7.57
CA ILE A 60 6.01 -5.72 -8.06
C ILE A 60 5.22 -5.33 -9.30
N LEU A 61 4.68 -4.12 -9.32
CA LEU A 61 4.20 -3.51 -10.55
C LEU A 61 5.35 -2.77 -11.20
N ALA A 62 5.60 -3.05 -12.47
CA ALA A 62 6.67 -2.40 -13.22
C ALA A 62 6.28 -0.96 -13.59
N ALA A 63 7.28 -0.09 -13.77
CA ALA A 63 7.06 1.19 -14.43
C ALA A 63 6.43 0.99 -15.83
N GLY A 64 5.55 1.91 -16.23
CA GLY A 64 4.75 1.82 -17.44
C GLY A 64 3.46 1.01 -17.31
N THR A 65 3.21 0.37 -16.16
CA THR A 65 1.93 -0.31 -15.89
C THR A 65 0.78 0.70 -15.94
N ILE A 66 -0.26 0.39 -16.69
CA ILE A 66 -1.43 1.25 -16.92
C ILE A 66 -2.46 0.98 -15.83
N PHE A 67 -2.92 2.03 -15.14
CA PHE A 67 -4.06 2.01 -14.24
C PHE A 67 -5.33 2.34 -15.01
N ARG A 68 -6.23 1.36 -15.14
CA ARG A 68 -7.51 1.56 -15.83
C ARG A 68 -8.57 2.14 -14.90
N SER A 69 -8.76 1.52 -13.74
CA SER A 69 -9.79 1.95 -12.81
C SER A 69 -9.45 1.48 -11.41
N ALA A 70 -10.02 2.17 -10.42
CA ALA A 70 -10.01 1.73 -9.04
C ALA A 70 -11.45 1.64 -8.54
N PHE A 71 -11.73 0.63 -7.74
CA PHE A 71 -13.06 0.39 -7.19
C PHE A 71 -12.95 -0.29 -5.83
N ARG A 72 -14.00 -0.15 -5.03
CA ARG A 72 -14.14 -0.85 -3.76
C ARG A 72 -14.65 -2.28 -3.98
N THR A 73 -14.66 -3.07 -2.91
CA THR A 73 -15.38 -4.36 -2.87
C THR A 73 -16.79 -4.22 -3.47
N PRO A 74 -17.14 -5.00 -4.50
CA PRO A 74 -18.47 -4.99 -5.11
C PRO A 74 -19.58 -5.22 -4.08
N THR A 75 -20.63 -4.41 -4.17
CA THR A 75 -21.84 -4.57 -3.36
C THR A 75 -22.69 -5.76 -3.87
N PRO A 76 -23.57 -6.35 -3.05
CA PRO A 76 -24.45 -7.44 -3.48
C PRO A 76 -25.28 -7.13 -4.74
N LYS A 77 -25.71 -5.86 -4.89
CA LYS A 77 -26.44 -5.40 -6.09
C LYS A 77 -25.56 -5.42 -7.34
N GLU A 78 -24.28 -5.06 -7.21
CA GLU A 78 -23.32 -5.08 -8.32
C GLU A 78 -22.95 -6.51 -8.71
N ILE A 79 -22.82 -7.41 -7.74
CA ILE A 79 -22.64 -8.85 -7.99
C ILE A 79 -23.83 -9.41 -8.77
N GLN A 80 -25.05 -9.08 -8.36
CA GLN A 80 -26.27 -9.50 -9.06
C GLN A 80 -26.30 -8.96 -10.50
N ARG A 81 -25.93 -7.68 -10.71
CA ARG A 81 -25.87 -7.07 -12.05
C ARG A 81 -24.84 -7.75 -12.96
N ALA A 82 -23.66 -8.07 -12.44
CA ALA A 82 -22.63 -8.80 -13.19
C ALA A 82 -23.13 -10.18 -13.63
N ASN A 83 -23.85 -10.89 -12.76
CA ASN A 83 -24.43 -12.20 -13.06
C ASN A 83 -25.61 -12.09 -14.08
N GLN A 84 -26.41 -11.03 -14.02
CA GLN A 84 -27.52 -10.82 -14.97
C GLN A 84 -27.05 -10.55 -16.40
N GLY A 85 -25.92 -9.85 -16.59
CA GLY A 85 -25.35 -9.58 -17.92
C GLY A 85 -24.97 -10.84 -18.71
N ARG A 86 -24.72 -11.97 -18.02
CA ARG A 86 -24.53 -13.28 -18.65
C ARG A 86 -25.84 -13.85 -19.16
N ASN A 87 -26.87 -13.85 -18.30
CA ASN A 87 -28.18 -14.44 -18.61
C ASN A 87 -28.82 -13.77 -19.83
N SER A 88 -28.68 -12.46 -20.01
CA SER A 88 -29.18 -11.76 -21.20
C SER A 88 -28.40 -12.13 -22.47
N SER A 89 -27.06 -12.24 -22.40
CA SER A 89 -26.24 -12.66 -23.56
C SER A 89 -26.44 -14.14 -23.94
N GLU A 90 -26.74 -15.00 -22.97
CA GLU A 90 -27.07 -16.40 -23.20
C GLU A 90 -28.49 -16.54 -23.81
N LEU A 91 -29.44 -15.71 -23.39
CA LEU A 91 -30.76 -15.62 -24.03
C LEU A 91 -30.64 -15.17 -25.51
N GLU A 92 -29.84 -14.15 -25.81
CA GLU A 92 -29.60 -13.71 -27.20
C GLU A 92 -28.92 -14.79 -28.05
N LYS A 93 -27.94 -15.51 -27.50
CA LYS A 93 -27.30 -16.64 -28.19
C LYS A 93 -28.30 -17.77 -28.48
N THR A 94 -29.25 -18.01 -27.57
CA THR A 94 -30.29 -19.04 -27.74
C THR A 94 -31.31 -18.66 -28.82
N TYR A 95 -31.63 -17.37 -28.99
CA TYR A 95 -32.51 -16.88 -30.06
C TYR A 95 -31.82 -16.77 -31.43
N SER A 96 -30.48 -16.72 -31.48
CA SER A 96 -29.70 -16.60 -32.73
C SER A 96 -29.45 -17.91 -33.51
N GLY A 97 -30.12 -19.02 -33.15
CA GLY A 97 -30.24 -20.20 -34.01
C GLY A 97 -28.97 -21.05 -34.25
N ARG A 98 -27.83 -20.74 -33.62
CA ARG A 98 -26.68 -21.67 -33.59
C ARG A 98 -26.77 -22.55 -32.35
N ARG A 99 -27.13 -23.83 -32.58
CA ARG A 99 -26.84 -24.94 -31.65
C ARG A 99 -25.32 -25.09 -31.49
N THR A 100 -24.69 -24.22 -30.72
CA THR A 100 -23.40 -24.52 -30.09
C THR A 100 -23.73 -25.20 -28.77
N GLY A 101 -23.20 -26.42 -28.63
CA GLY A 101 -23.58 -27.36 -27.58
C GLY A 101 -23.41 -26.85 -26.17
N ILE A 102 -24.04 -27.62 -25.29
CA ILE A 102 -24.07 -27.57 -23.82
C ILE A 102 -22.65 -27.87 -23.27
N SER A 103 -21.65 -27.12 -23.70
CA SER A 103 -20.24 -27.26 -23.28
C SER A 103 -19.75 -26.02 -22.54
N ALA A 104 -20.59 -25.00 -22.35
CA ALA A 104 -20.28 -23.78 -21.60
C ALA A 104 -20.68 -23.85 -20.11
N LEU A 105 -21.29 -24.97 -19.67
CA LEU A 105 -21.76 -25.17 -18.30
C LEU A 105 -20.73 -25.86 -17.38
N GLU A 106 -19.63 -26.40 -17.92
CA GLU A 106 -18.69 -27.23 -17.14
C GLU A 106 -17.34 -26.56 -16.83
N GLY A 107 -17.14 -25.26 -17.15
CA GLY A 107 -15.79 -24.67 -17.12
C GLY A 107 -15.58 -23.44 -16.25
N ASP A 108 -16.61 -22.82 -15.68
CA ASP A 108 -16.46 -21.54 -14.98
C ASP A 108 -16.46 -21.71 -13.46
N THR A 109 -15.30 -22.08 -12.92
CA THR A 109 -15.05 -22.20 -11.47
C THR A 109 -14.95 -20.85 -10.75
N ARG A 110 -15.17 -19.73 -11.46
CA ARG A 110 -15.05 -18.39 -10.88
C ARG A 110 -16.16 -18.09 -9.88
N THR A 111 -15.79 -17.45 -8.78
CA THR A 111 -16.74 -17.01 -7.76
C THR A 111 -17.59 -15.83 -8.28
N GLU A 112 -18.78 -15.62 -7.73
CA GLU A 112 -19.63 -14.47 -8.11
C GLU A 112 -18.92 -13.13 -7.87
N MET A 113 -18.08 -13.07 -6.84
CA MET A 113 -17.24 -11.91 -6.55
C MET A 113 -16.20 -11.68 -7.65
N GLU A 114 -15.48 -12.71 -8.08
CA GLU A 114 -14.50 -12.60 -9.17
C GLU A 114 -15.15 -12.08 -10.46
N ARG A 115 -16.37 -12.54 -10.78
CA ARG A 115 -17.11 -12.03 -11.94
C ARG A 115 -17.48 -10.55 -11.80
N ALA A 116 -17.91 -10.12 -10.62
CA ALA A 116 -18.22 -8.71 -10.36
C ALA A 116 -16.97 -7.82 -10.49
N LEU A 117 -15.81 -8.30 -10.01
CA LEU A 117 -14.53 -7.63 -10.14
C LEU A 117 -14.10 -7.55 -11.62
N GLU A 118 -14.22 -8.62 -12.40
CA GLU A 118 -13.93 -8.60 -13.84
C GLU A 118 -14.86 -7.65 -14.60
N PHE A 119 -16.15 -7.62 -14.25
CA PHE A 119 -17.12 -6.69 -14.85
C PHE A 119 -16.73 -5.23 -14.58
N LYS A 120 -16.30 -4.90 -13.35
CA LYS A 120 -15.78 -3.57 -12.99
C LYS A 120 -14.48 -3.24 -13.73
N ALA A 121 -13.59 -4.22 -13.90
CA ALA A 121 -12.34 -4.02 -14.63
C ALA A 121 -12.55 -3.74 -16.12
N ALA A 122 -13.67 -4.19 -16.68
CA ALA A 122 -14.07 -3.92 -18.06
C ALA A 122 -14.67 -2.51 -18.26
N GLU A 123 -14.94 -1.76 -17.19
CA GLU A 123 -15.38 -0.36 -17.29
C GLU A 123 -14.34 0.50 -18.05
N PRO A 124 -14.77 1.65 -18.63
CA PRO A 124 -13.87 2.55 -19.33
C PRO A 124 -12.68 2.97 -18.45
N ALA A 125 -11.49 3.01 -19.07
CA ALA A 125 -10.29 3.44 -18.37
C ALA A 125 -10.39 4.93 -17.98
N TRP A 126 -9.90 5.25 -16.79
CA TRP A 126 -9.75 6.61 -16.30
C TRP A 126 -8.58 7.25 -17.02
N SER A 127 -8.74 8.51 -17.41
CA SER A 127 -7.73 9.29 -18.13
C SER A 127 -7.07 10.35 -17.26
N ASP A 128 -7.62 10.62 -16.08
CA ASP A 128 -7.19 11.69 -15.19
C ASP A 128 -6.57 11.12 -13.88
N PRO A 129 -5.25 11.29 -13.68
CA PRO A 129 -4.57 10.89 -12.44
C PRO A 129 -5.19 11.52 -11.19
N LEU A 130 -5.77 12.73 -11.27
CA LEU A 130 -6.38 13.38 -10.12
C LEU A 130 -7.64 12.66 -9.66
N GLN A 131 -8.42 12.06 -10.57
CA GLN A 131 -9.57 11.24 -10.20
C GLN A 131 -9.12 9.98 -9.45
N LEU A 132 -8.04 9.35 -9.92
CA LEU A 132 -7.46 8.18 -9.26
C LEU A 132 -6.91 8.53 -7.88
N ALA A 133 -6.16 9.62 -7.78
CA ALA A 133 -5.63 10.12 -6.52
C ALA A 133 -6.77 10.43 -5.54
N ALA A 134 -7.78 11.21 -5.97
CA ALA A 134 -8.94 11.55 -5.15
C ALA A 134 -9.68 10.31 -4.67
N PHE A 135 -9.85 9.30 -5.52
CA PHE A 135 -10.47 8.04 -5.13
C PHE A 135 -9.67 7.33 -4.02
N PHE A 136 -8.34 7.33 -4.10
CA PHE A 136 -7.46 6.76 -3.09
C PHE A 136 -7.46 7.49 -1.74
N HIS A 137 -8.11 8.65 -1.63
CA HIS A 137 -8.37 9.31 -0.35
C HIS A 137 -9.67 8.86 0.33
N THR A 138 -10.56 8.12 -0.34
CA THR A 138 -11.94 7.89 0.11
C THR A 138 -12.13 6.73 1.09
N LEU A 139 -11.26 5.73 1.02
CA LEU A 139 -11.31 4.47 1.75
C LEU A 139 -9.93 4.10 2.33
N PRO A 140 -9.90 3.19 3.33
CA PRO A 140 -8.68 2.55 3.78
C PRO A 140 -7.96 1.80 2.66
N ALA A 141 -6.64 1.69 2.79
CA ALA A 141 -5.75 1.09 1.79
C ALA A 141 -6.19 -0.33 1.35
N ASP A 142 -6.71 -1.13 2.28
CA ASP A 142 -6.98 -2.57 2.06
C ASP A 142 -8.33 -2.84 1.34
N ASP A 143 -9.17 -1.80 1.21
CA ASP A 143 -10.52 -1.92 0.64
C ASP A 143 -10.57 -1.62 -0.87
N TYR A 144 -9.43 -1.28 -1.46
CA TYR A 144 -9.34 -0.98 -2.88
C TYR A 144 -8.94 -2.19 -3.72
N PHE A 145 -9.61 -2.29 -4.85
CA PHE A 145 -9.23 -3.07 -6.00
C PHE A 145 -8.83 -2.12 -7.12
N ILE A 146 -7.83 -2.52 -7.89
CA ILE A 146 -7.37 -1.80 -9.08
C ILE A 146 -7.42 -2.73 -10.28
N ALA A 147 -7.88 -2.22 -11.41
CA ALA A 147 -7.71 -2.85 -12.71
C ALA A 147 -6.47 -2.26 -13.38
N ILE A 148 -5.51 -3.11 -13.72
CA ILE A 148 -4.25 -2.72 -14.35
C ILE A 148 -4.02 -3.45 -15.67
N GLN A 149 -3.16 -2.89 -16.51
CA GLN A 149 -2.65 -3.56 -17.72
C GLN A 149 -1.15 -3.35 -17.84
N SER A 150 -0.41 -4.41 -18.17
CA SER A 150 1.03 -4.31 -18.44
C SER A 150 1.34 -3.61 -19.78
N SER A 151 0.40 -3.65 -20.72
CA SER A 151 0.46 -2.96 -22.01
C SER A 151 -0.96 -2.65 -22.52
N PRO A 152 -1.14 -1.71 -23.47
CA PRO A 152 -2.47 -1.35 -23.98
C PRO A 152 -3.27 -2.54 -24.55
N GLU A 153 -2.57 -3.55 -25.08
CA GLU A 153 -3.16 -4.75 -25.68
C GLU A 153 -3.40 -5.89 -24.67
N ALA A 154 -2.82 -5.81 -23.47
CA ALA A 154 -2.97 -6.86 -22.46
C ALA A 154 -4.38 -6.89 -21.86
N LYS A 155 -4.89 -8.08 -21.50
CA LYS A 155 -6.14 -8.19 -20.74
C LYS A 155 -5.97 -7.48 -19.37
N PRO A 156 -6.95 -6.68 -18.92
CA PRO A 156 -6.92 -6.12 -17.57
C PRO A 156 -6.83 -7.20 -16.50
N GLU A 157 -5.94 -7.00 -15.54
CA GLU A 157 -5.79 -7.80 -14.33
C GLU A 157 -6.33 -7.01 -13.14
N VAL A 158 -7.08 -7.68 -12.26
CA VAL A 158 -7.60 -7.08 -11.03
C VAL A 158 -6.71 -7.47 -9.86
N LEU A 159 -6.24 -6.47 -9.12
CA LEU A 159 -5.44 -6.67 -7.92
C LEU A 159 -6.06 -5.95 -6.73
N GLN A 160 -5.94 -6.54 -5.55
CA GLN A 160 -6.23 -5.86 -4.28
C GLN A 160 -4.93 -5.27 -3.73
N PHE A 161 -4.99 -4.07 -3.17
CA PHE A 161 -3.86 -3.55 -2.40
C PHE A 161 -3.65 -4.37 -1.13
N LYS A 162 -2.43 -4.88 -0.94
CA LYS A 162 -2.02 -5.61 0.28
C LYS A 162 -0.59 -5.22 0.64
N PHE A 163 -0.40 -4.01 1.15
CA PHE A 163 0.94 -3.46 1.34
C PHE A 163 1.79 -4.31 2.30
N PRO A 164 3.04 -4.65 1.94
CA PRO A 164 3.93 -5.39 2.82
C PRO A 164 4.25 -4.54 4.07
N ASP A 165 4.03 -5.11 5.25
CA ASP A 165 4.24 -4.43 6.56
C ASP A 165 3.44 -3.12 6.71
N ASP A 166 2.34 -2.97 5.95
CA ASP A 166 1.57 -1.72 5.84
C ASP A 166 2.41 -0.53 5.32
N ILE A 167 3.36 -0.82 4.42
CA ILE A 167 4.25 0.15 3.80
C ILE A 167 4.08 0.10 2.27
N LEU A 168 3.85 1.25 1.64
CA LEU A 168 3.98 1.39 0.19
C LEU A 168 5.45 1.68 -0.14
N LEU A 169 6.06 0.80 -0.94
CA LEU A 169 7.45 0.92 -1.36
C LEU A 169 7.53 1.19 -2.86
N ALA A 170 8.44 2.07 -3.27
CA ALA A 170 8.80 2.29 -4.66
C ALA A 170 10.30 2.06 -4.87
N GLN A 171 10.68 1.72 -6.10
CA GLN A 171 12.08 1.71 -6.49
C GLN A 171 12.49 3.11 -6.97
N ALA A 172 13.51 3.68 -6.34
CA ALA A 172 14.14 4.94 -6.73
C ALA A 172 15.61 4.70 -7.10
N ASP A 173 16.23 5.65 -7.79
CA ASP A 173 17.64 5.52 -8.23
C ASP A 173 18.60 5.34 -7.04
N ALA A 174 18.26 5.94 -5.89
CA ALA A 174 19.06 5.90 -4.67
C ALA A 174 18.72 4.74 -3.73
N GLY A 175 17.69 3.93 -4.01
CA GLY A 175 17.30 2.84 -3.13
C GLY A 175 15.84 2.41 -3.21
N VAL A 176 15.44 1.55 -2.27
CA VAL A 176 14.03 1.24 -2.02
C VAL A 176 13.44 2.36 -1.17
N GLU A 177 12.56 3.18 -1.74
CA GLU A 177 11.96 4.35 -1.10
C GLU A 177 10.64 3.99 -0.42
N VAL A 178 10.48 4.42 0.82
CA VAL A 178 9.22 4.40 1.55
C VAL A 178 8.34 5.53 1.03
N ARG A 179 7.23 5.21 0.36
CA ARG A 179 6.32 6.21 -0.21
C ARG A 179 5.20 6.59 0.74
N ALA A 180 4.71 5.62 1.51
CA ALA A 180 3.73 5.85 2.55
C ALA A 180 3.75 4.74 3.60
N VAL A 181 3.34 5.09 4.82
CA VAL A 181 3.29 4.18 5.96
C VAL A 181 1.95 4.33 6.66
N ARG A 182 1.33 3.23 7.08
CA ARG A 182 0.16 3.29 7.96
C ARG A 182 0.60 3.71 9.39
N PRO A 183 0.13 4.84 9.94
CA PRO A 183 0.63 5.35 11.23
C PRO A 183 0.48 4.36 12.39
N ASP A 184 -0.64 3.63 12.41
CA ASP A 184 -0.98 2.70 13.48
C ASP A 184 -0.33 1.31 13.33
N SER A 185 0.35 1.04 12.21
CA SER A 185 1.02 -0.24 11.98
C SER A 185 2.32 -0.39 12.78
N ALA A 186 2.86 -1.61 12.79
CA ALA A 186 4.16 -1.87 13.39
C ALA A 186 5.28 -1.03 12.75
N ALA A 187 5.19 -0.81 11.43
CA ALA A 187 6.14 0.04 10.70
C ALA A 187 6.01 1.51 11.13
N GLY A 188 4.78 2.06 11.19
CA GLY A 188 4.55 3.43 11.63
C GLY A 188 5.05 3.68 13.06
N ARG A 189 4.74 2.76 13.99
CA ARG A 189 5.19 2.84 15.38
C ARG A 189 6.71 2.69 15.58
N SER A 190 7.42 2.11 14.62
CA SER A 190 8.88 1.98 14.64
C SER A 190 9.62 3.26 14.25
N GLY A 191 8.88 4.29 13.80
CA GLY A 191 9.46 5.55 13.32
C GLY A 191 9.88 5.51 11.85
N LEU A 192 9.39 4.54 11.08
CA LEU A 192 9.51 4.55 9.63
C LEU A 192 8.58 5.62 9.04
N GLN A 193 9.08 6.44 8.13
CA GLN A 193 8.31 7.52 7.51
C GLN A 193 8.53 7.55 6.01
N ALA A 194 7.62 8.21 5.30
CA ALA A 194 7.75 8.46 3.88
C ALA A 194 9.00 9.30 3.56
N GLY A 195 9.62 9.03 2.42
CA GLY A 195 10.88 9.62 1.97
C GLY A 195 12.13 8.87 2.42
N MET A 196 12.04 7.99 3.41
CA MET A 196 13.19 7.19 3.85
C MET A 196 13.57 6.14 2.79
N LEU A 197 14.87 5.84 2.70
CA LEU A 197 15.45 4.82 1.83
C LEU A 197 15.86 3.60 2.66
N ILE A 198 15.47 2.40 2.22
CA ILE A 198 15.81 1.12 2.87
C ILE A 198 17.05 0.52 2.21
N ASP A 199 18.14 0.47 2.97
CA ASP A 199 19.42 -0.10 2.51
C ASP A 199 19.52 -1.60 2.78
N THR A 200 19.05 -2.05 3.95
CA THR A 200 19.13 -3.46 4.34
C THR A 200 17.87 -3.96 5.05
N VAL A 201 17.62 -5.26 4.91
CA VAL A 201 16.52 -6.00 5.55
C VAL A 201 17.11 -7.23 6.21
N GLY A 202 17.02 -7.33 7.55
CA GLY A 202 17.64 -8.41 8.32
C GLY A 202 19.15 -8.51 8.08
N GLY A 203 19.83 -7.37 7.87
CA GLY A 203 21.25 -7.32 7.51
C GLY A 203 21.58 -7.67 6.06
N THR A 204 20.59 -8.07 5.24
CA THR A 204 20.79 -8.34 3.82
C THR A 204 20.64 -7.04 3.02
N PRO A 205 21.63 -6.63 2.20
CA PRO A 205 21.52 -5.42 1.39
C PRO A 205 20.45 -5.56 0.31
N THR A 206 19.66 -4.50 0.11
CA THR A 206 18.64 -4.45 -0.96
C THR A 206 19.26 -4.14 -2.32
N GLY A 207 20.46 -3.56 -2.35
CA GLY A 207 21.09 -3.10 -3.59
C GLY A 207 20.23 -2.10 -4.37
N GLY A 208 19.31 -1.40 -3.69
CA GLY A 208 18.33 -0.51 -4.31
C GLY A 208 17.25 -1.18 -5.15
N SER A 209 17.10 -2.51 -5.05
CA SER A 209 16.09 -3.26 -5.80
C SER A 209 14.90 -3.65 -4.91
N LEU A 210 13.68 -3.36 -5.39
CA LEU A 210 12.47 -3.88 -4.75
C LEU A 210 12.43 -5.42 -4.76
N ALA A 211 12.97 -6.05 -5.81
CA ALA A 211 12.99 -7.51 -5.91
C ALA A 211 13.89 -8.11 -4.83
N ALA A 212 15.07 -7.55 -4.62
CA ALA A 212 15.97 -7.99 -3.55
C ALA A 212 15.37 -7.76 -2.16
N TYR A 213 14.72 -6.62 -1.93
CA TYR A 213 13.97 -6.36 -0.70
C TYR A 213 12.92 -7.45 -0.43
N LEU A 214 12.05 -7.73 -1.42
CA LEU A 214 10.97 -8.72 -1.26
C LEU A 214 11.49 -10.15 -1.13
N GLN A 215 12.65 -10.47 -1.70
CA GLN A 215 13.30 -11.79 -1.52
C GLN A 215 13.93 -11.95 -0.13
N ALA A 216 14.51 -10.88 0.42
CA ALA A 216 15.13 -10.91 1.75
C ALA A 216 14.10 -10.89 2.89
N LEU A 217 12.96 -10.23 2.69
CA LEU A 217 11.97 -9.96 3.73
C LEU A 217 11.44 -11.22 4.45
N PRO A 218 11.04 -12.33 3.77
CA PRO A 218 10.54 -13.52 4.46
C PRO A 218 11.58 -14.13 5.41
N ARG A 219 12.85 -14.21 4.97
CA ARG A 219 13.95 -14.76 5.79
C ARG A 219 14.24 -13.86 6.99
N ALA A 220 14.27 -12.55 6.78
CA ALA A 220 14.48 -11.57 7.84
C ALA A 220 13.33 -11.59 8.87
N ARG A 221 12.09 -11.79 8.42
CA ARG A 221 10.93 -11.96 9.32
C ARG A 221 11.04 -13.23 10.15
N SER A 222 11.34 -14.37 9.55
CA SER A 222 11.52 -15.63 10.29
C SER A 222 12.64 -15.52 11.33
N ALA A 223 13.81 -15.02 10.95
CA ALA A 223 14.91 -14.77 11.88
C ALA A 223 14.50 -13.81 13.00
N GLY A 224 13.81 -12.71 12.65
CA GLY A 224 13.32 -11.74 13.63
C GLY A 224 12.29 -12.30 14.59
N GLN A 225 11.45 -13.25 14.16
CA GLN A 225 10.51 -13.95 15.05
C GLN A 225 11.23 -14.87 16.03
N GLU A 226 12.27 -15.57 15.58
CA GLU A 226 13.08 -16.46 16.42
C GLU A 226 13.95 -15.70 17.43
N SER A 227 14.47 -14.52 17.05
CA SER A 227 15.52 -13.82 17.80
C SER A 227 15.04 -12.66 18.68
N GLY A 228 13.74 -12.57 18.98
CA GLY A 228 13.21 -11.52 19.87
C GLY A 228 12.01 -10.74 19.34
N GLY A 229 11.38 -11.17 18.25
CA GLY A 229 10.14 -10.59 17.74
C GLY A 229 10.29 -9.27 16.99
N HIS A 230 11.45 -9.00 16.37
CA HIS A 230 11.73 -7.76 15.66
C HIS A 230 12.34 -7.99 14.27
N LEU A 231 11.78 -7.35 13.24
CA LEU A 231 12.38 -7.21 11.93
C LEU A 231 13.32 -6.00 11.94
N GLN A 232 14.61 -6.24 11.69
CA GLN A 232 15.62 -5.20 11.63
C GLN A 232 15.74 -4.64 10.21
N LEU A 233 15.62 -3.33 10.08
CA LEU A 233 15.87 -2.57 8.86
C LEU A 233 17.02 -1.59 9.10
N THR A 234 17.80 -1.31 8.06
CA THR A 234 18.69 -0.13 8.04
C THR A 234 18.16 0.86 7.03
N VAL A 235 17.94 2.10 7.45
CA VAL A 235 17.35 3.15 6.62
C VAL A 235 18.18 4.42 6.62
N ARG A 236 18.00 5.25 5.59
CA ARG A 236 18.54 6.62 5.50
C ARG A 236 17.42 7.60 5.21
N ASP A 237 17.51 8.80 5.77
CA ASP A 237 16.51 9.86 5.52
C ASP A 237 16.73 10.54 4.15
N SER A 238 17.93 10.43 3.58
CA SER A 238 18.27 10.92 2.24
C SER A 238 19.47 10.14 1.67
N PRO A 239 19.78 10.24 0.36
CA PRO A 239 20.93 9.54 -0.24
C PRO A 239 22.28 9.86 0.42
N GLU A 240 22.42 11.04 1.02
CA GLU A 240 23.65 11.51 1.68
C GLU A 240 23.63 11.30 3.20
N ALA A 241 22.48 10.94 3.78
CA ALA A 241 22.33 10.76 5.21
C ALA A 241 23.05 9.49 5.70
N THR A 242 23.45 9.49 6.97
CA THR A 242 24.04 8.31 7.62
C THR A 242 22.96 7.24 7.84
N PRO A 243 23.22 5.97 7.50
CA PRO A 243 22.29 4.87 7.79
C PRO A 243 22.05 4.69 9.28
N ARG A 244 20.80 4.44 9.65
CA ARG A 244 20.38 4.16 11.04
C ARG A 244 19.49 2.91 11.11
N PRO A 245 19.58 2.14 12.20
CA PRO A 245 18.74 0.96 12.39
C PRO A 245 17.31 1.36 12.79
N ILE A 246 16.33 0.60 12.30
CA ILE A 246 14.93 0.62 12.74
C ILE A 246 14.49 -0.82 13.03
N ALA A 247 13.85 -1.03 14.18
CA ALA A 247 13.31 -2.33 14.58
C ALA A 247 11.79 -2.32 14.50
N ILE A 248 11.22 -3.05 13.55
CA ILE A 248 9.77 -3.23 13.41
C ILE A 248 9.35 -4.41 14.28
N ARG A 249 8.40 -4.21 15.20
CA ARG A 249 7.88 -5.29 16.05
C ARG A 249 7.01 -6.24 15.23
N LEU A 250 7.37 -7.51 15.21
CA LEU A 250 6.60 -8.54 14.52
C LEU A 250 5.47 -9.05 15.44
N PRO A 251 4.30 -9.40 14.88
CA PRO A 251 3.27 -10.07 15.64
C PRO A 251 3.80 -11.42 16.16
N ARG A 252 3.47 -11.76 17.42
CA ARG A 252 3.82 -13.06 18.00
C ARG A 252 3.22 -14.16 17.13
N SER A 253 4.04 -15.11 16.69
CA SER A 253 3.50 -16.28 15.98
C SER A 253 2.73 -17.13 16.97
N LEU A 254 1.46 -17.44 16.67
CA LEU A 254 0.63 -18.33 17.48
C LEU A 254 1.13 -19.78 17.49
N SER A 255 2.18 -20.10 16.74
CA SER A 255 2.81 -21.41 16.69
C SER A 255 3.77 -21.69 17.86
N ASN A 256 4.10 -20.70 18.71
CA ASN A 256 4.83 -20.91 19.97
C ASN A 256 3.84 -20.98 21.13
N THR A 257 3.26 -22.16 21.35
CA THR A 257 2.39 -22.44 22.51
C THR A 257 3.12 -22.35 23.86
N ASP A 258 4.45 -22.40 23.87
CA ASP A 258 5.24 -22.41 25.11
C ASP A 258 5.28 -21.04 25.81
N ASP A 259 5.06 -19.93 25.09
CA ASP A 259 5.04 -18.57 25.67
C ASP A 259 3.66 -18.13 26.16
N PHE A 260 2.58 -18.78 25.72
CA PHE A 260 1.23 -18.40 26.14
C PHE A 260 0.94 -18.84 27.58
N PHE A 261 1.50 -19.97 28.01
CA PHE A 261 1.32 -20.49 29.36
C PHE A 261 2.22 -19.81 30.39
N SER A 262 3.38 -19.26 30.01
CA SER A 262 4.29 -18.60 30.93
C SER A 262 3.78 -17.23 31.41
N ASP A 263 3.03 -16.49 30.60
CA ASP A 263 2.35 -15.25 31.03
C ASP A 263 1.09 -15.53 31.91
N ILE A 264 0.43 -16.68 31.72
CA ILE A 264 -0.75 -17.07 32.55
C ILE A 264 -0.33 -17.69 33.89
N LEU A 265 0.84 -18.32 33.94
CA LEU A 265 1.40 -18.95 35.14
C LEU A 265 2.37 -18.04 35.91
N ALA A 266 2.61 -16.82 35.45
CA ALA A 266 3.31 -15.81 36.23
C ALA A 266 2.41 -15.40 37.42
N GLU A 267 2.60 -16.08 38.55
CA GLU A 267 1.91 -15.80 39.81
C GLU A 267 1.94 -14.29 40.13
N PRO A 268 0.83 -13.70 40.60
CA PRO A 268 0.88 -12.37 41.19
C PRO A 268 1.81 -12.43 42.40
N LYS A 269 2.93 -11.70 42.35
CA LYS A 269 3.77 -11.49 43.54
C LYS A 269 2.91 -10.86 44.65
N PRO A 270 3.03 -11.33 45.90
CA PRO A 270 2.26 -10.83 47.03
C PRO A 270 2.56 -9.36 47.34
#